data_AF-A0A4Z0A058-F1
#
_entry.id   AF-A0A4Z0A058-F1
#
_cell.length_a   1.000
_cell.length_b   1.000
_cell.length_c   1.000
_cell.angle_alpha   90.00
_cell.angle_beta   90.00
_cell.angle_gamma   90.00
#
_symmetry.space_group_name_H-M   'P 1'
#
loop_
_entity.id
_entity.type
_entity.pdbx_description
1 polymer ?
#
loop_
_entity_poly.entity_id
_entity_poly.type
_entity_poly.pdbx_seq_one_letter_code
_entity_poly.pdbx_strand_id
1 'polypeptide(L)'
;MAPYILRENPTTEDDSWVFNNIPANFLVPPNPSSQNRRTASQGKLVRFTPENITLQLTQFPSNRVVYADEKDKLILASFERLRFPDVKPSVSSDYVVRFFKAGLFLNGVQYRFYGHSNSQLRSRGCFLRQANSDEELDRRLYAMGDLEKIINIAKRAKRIGLLFSGAEIDYQLDPKYVGDIDDLMVGDENFSDGCGLISKRLWYRSFNFIPQHVRTTYGCVLYSVQVSREKRIIFQGKPYSPCVLQIRYKGYKGVLMLHPPLDQEKKHLVEFRKSMKKFNATADNIFSVVNYSTPYSFARLNNEIVVLLSSLGISNDVFLRKQAEYFSWVEEASTDVIKGFEFLSSLGKYSSAERLLLDGLDSPAILREIKSLQKQEVASFYKDDNQKKERVRMLVHKSRRLFGVCDPFRVLREGQVHVRITTSRNGAATIKGLDVTVVRNPCLHPGQ
;
A
#
# COMPACT_ATOMS: atom_id res chain seq x y z
N MET A 1 12.82 21.30 -8.35
CA MET A 1 14.10 21.48 -9.06
C MET A 1 14.04 20.63 -10.32
N ALA A 2 14.48 21.15 -11.46
CA ALA A 2 14.59 20.33 -12.68
C ALA A 2 15.61 19.20 -12.44
N PRO A 3 15.41 18.02 -13.05
CA PRO A 3 16.37 16.92 -12.94
C PRO A 3 17.72 17.30 -13.56
N TYR A 4 18.82 16.87 -12.94
CA TYR A 4 20.16 16.93 -13.52
C TYR A 4 20.31 15.78 -14.51
N ILE A 5 20.74 16.08 -15.73
CA ILE A 5 20.97 15.05 -16.75
C ILE A 5 22.36 14.46 -16.53
N LEU A 6 22.42 13.17 -16.20
CA LEU A 6 23.67 12.42 -16.04
C LEU A 6 24.21 11.96 -17.41
N ARG A 7 23.31 11.59 -18.33
CA ARG A 7 23.63 11.17 -19.70
C ARG A 7 22.45 11.48 -20.62
N GLU A 8 22.71 12.03 -21.79
CA GLU A 8 21.75 12.10 -22.89
C GLU A 8 21.91 10.88 -23.80
N ASN A 9 20.79 10.37 -24.32
CA ASN A 9 20.72 9.29 -25.31
C ASN A 9 21.58 8.07 -24.94
N PRO A 10 21.33 7.40 -23.80
CA PRO A 10 22.01 6.15 -23.47
C PRO A 10 21.84 5.13 -24.60
N THR A 11 22.88 4.36 -24.89
CA THR A 11 22.87 3.38 -25.99
C THR A 11 22.77 1.96 -25.46
N THR A 12 22.40 1.02 -26.32
CA THR A 12 22.29 -0.40 -25.95
C THR A 12 23.64 -1.02 -25.62
N GLU A 13 24.73 -0.37 -25.99
CA GLU A 13 26.12 -0.83 -25.83
C GLU A 13 26.77 -0.31 -24.55
N ASP A 14 26.12 0.60 -23.80
CA ASP A 14 26.67 1.12 -22.54
C ASP A 14 27.09 -0.02 -21.59
N ASP A 15 28.31 0.11 -21.08
CA ASP A 15 28.95 -0.83 -20.16
C ASP A 15 29.44 -0.18 -18.85
N SER A 16 29.37 1.16 -18.76
CA SER A 16 29.83 1.94 -17.61
C SER A 16 28.88 3.09 -17.27
N TRP A 17 28.68 3.31 -15.97
CA TRP A 17 27.80 4.35 -15.40
C TRP A 17 28.55 5.19 -14.37
N VAL A 18 29.59 5.88 -14.85
CA VAL A 18 30.44 6.77 -14.07
C VAL A 18 30.12 8.21 -14.41
N PHE A 19 29.69 8.99 -13.41
CA PHE A 19 29.28 10.37 -13.56
C PHE A 19 30.05 11.25 -12.57
N ASN A 20 30.78 12.23 -13.09
CA ASN A 20 31.61 13.15 -12.32
C ASN A 20 31.07 14.59 -12.43
N ASN A 21 31.56 15.48 -11.57
CA ASN A 21 31.18 16.90 -11.53
C ASN A 21 29.68 17.13 -11.26
N ILE A 22 29.04 16.20 -10.55
CA ILE A 22 27.64 16.35 -10.14
C ILE A 22 27.58 17.42 -9.03
N PRO A 23 26.73 18.46 -9.18
CA PRO A 23 26.60 19.50 -8.18
C PRO A 23 26.09 18.97 -6.82
N ALA A 24 26.62 19.51 -5.72
CA ALA A 24 26.33 19.05 -4.36
C ALA A 24 24.83 19.11 -3.99
N ASN A 25 24.08 20.07 -4.55
CA ASN A 25 22.64 20.22 -4.33
C ASN A 25 21.79 19.06 -4.89
N PHE A 26 22.35 18.20 -5.74
CA PHE A 26 21.70 16.96 -6.20
C PHE A 26 22.17 15.73 -5.42
N LEU A 27 23.23 15.84 -4.62
CA LEU A 27 23.83 14.74 -3.86
C LEU A 27 23.46 14.75 -2.38
N VAL A 28 23.28 15.94 -1.81
CA VAL A 28 22.92 16.17 -0.41
C VAL A 28 21.50 16.70 -0.35
N PRO A 29 20.55 15.96 0.23
CA PRO A 29 19.20 16.47 0.49
C PRO A 29 19.26 17.70 1.40
N PRO A 30 18.44 18.73 1.17
CA PRO A 30 18.39 19.88 2.07
C PRO A 30 18.04 19.43 3.50
N ASN A 31 18.75 19.99 4.49
CA ASN A 31 18.52 19.68 5.89
C ASN A 31 17.03 19.91 6.24
N PRO A 32 16.33 18.92 6.82
CA PRO A 32 14.93 19.09 7.19
C PRO A 32 14.83 20.21 8.23
N SER A 33 13.98 21.21 7.96
CA SER A 33 13.60 22.19 8.97
C SER A 33 13.10 21.47 10.23
N SER A 34 13.43 22.01 11.39
CA SER A 34 13.22 21.41 12.72
C SER A 34 11.78 20.93 12.99
N GLN A 35 10.80 21.38 12.21
CA GLN A 35 9.38 21.03 12.35
C GLN A 35 8.94 19.76 11.57
N ASN A 36 9.72 19.23 10.61
CA ASN A 36 9.27 18.18 9.67
C ASN A 36 10.01 16.82 9.77
N ARG A 37 10.71 16.55 10.87
CA ARG A 37 11.54 15.33 11.04
C ARG A 37 10.80 13.97 10.92
N ARG A 38 9.46 13.94 10.90
CA ARG A 38 8.70 12.69 11.07
C ARG A 38 8.11 12.03 9.81
N THR A 39 8.05 12.65 8.63
CA THR A 39 7.18 12.08 7.57
C THR A 39 7.65 12.10 6.12
N ALA A 40 8.75 12.76 5.75
CA ALA A 40 9.24 12.74 4.37
C ALA A 40 10.76 12.86 4.30
N SER A 41 11.48 11.73 4.21
CA SER A 41 12.90 11.77 3.88
C SER A 41 13.08 11.99 2.38
N GLN A 42 13.70 13.10 2.01
CA GLN A 42 14.21 13.29 0.66
C GLN A 42 15.45 12.42 0.43
N GLY A 43 15.65 11.99 -0.79
CA GLY A 43 16.80 11.19 -1.22
C GLY A 43 16.96 11.20 -2.73
N LYS A 44 18.03 10.57 -3.21
CA LYS A 44 18.42 10.58 -4.62
C LYS A 44 17.56 9.61 -5.44
N LEU A 45 17.05 10.07 -6.56
CA LEU A 45 16.34 9.27 -7.56
C LEU A 45 17.06 9.37 -8.89
N VAL A 46 17.49 8.21 -9.39
CA VAL A 46 18.03 8.06 -10.75
C VAL A 46 16.97 7.41 -11.63
N ARG A 47 16.58 8.10 -12.71
CA ARG A 47 15.64 7.57 -13.70
C ARG A 47 16.37 7.26 -14.99
N PHE A 48 16.07 6.10 -15.54
CA PHE A 48 16.59 5.64 -16.82
C PHE A 48 15.46 5.65 -17.84
N THR A 49 15.65 6.40 -18.91
CA THR A 49 14.81 6.40 -20.12
C THR A 49 15.70 6.27 -21.35
N PRO A 50 15.14 5.99 -22.54
CA PRO A 50 15.91 5.96 -23.79
C PRO A 50 16.50 7.33 -24.16
N GLU A 51 15.90 8.42 -23.69
CA GLU A 51 16.31 9.79 -24.02
C GLU A 51 17.35 10.33 -23.03
N ASN A 52 17.25 9.98 -21.75
CA ASN A 52 18.21 10.43 -20.74
C ASN A 52 18.26 9.54 -19.50
N ILE A 53 19.42 9.61 -18.83
CA ILE A 53 19.59 9.20 -17.45
C ILE A 53 19.59 10.47 -16.61
N THR A 54 18.69 10.58 -15.64
CA THR A 54 18.53 11.79 -14.82
C THR A 54 18.70 11.50 -13.34
N LEU A 55 19.27 12.47 -12.62
CA LEU A 55 19.37 12.52 -11.17
C LEU A 55 18.52 13.66 -10.63
N GLN A 56 17.71 13.38 -9.62
CA GLN A 56 16.97 14.39 -8.90
C GLN A 56 16.72 13.98 -7.45
N LEU A 57 16.38 14.93 -6.60
CA LEU A 57 15.89 14.63 -5.26
C LEU A 57 14.40 14.28 -5.31
N THR A 58 14.01 13.23 -4.60
CA THR A 58 12.63 12.79 -4.45
C THR A 58 12.35 12.42 -3.00
N GLN A 59 11.08 12.35 -2.63
CA GLN A 59 10.69 11.76 -1.36
C GLN A 59 10.82 10.25 -1.43
N PHE A 60 11.66 9.65 -0.58
CA PHE A 60 11.73 8.20 -0.48
C PHE A 60 10.44 7.61 0.08
N PRO A 61 10.05 6.41 -0.39
CA PRO A 61 8.97 5.68 0.24
C PRO A 61 9.37 5.30 1.67
N SER A 62 8.48 5.55 2.62
CA SER A 62 8.70 5.13 4.01
C SER A 62 8.75 3.62 4.10
N ASN A 63 9.86 3.06 4.57
CA ASN A 63 10.05 1.63 4.78
C ASN A 63 11.16 1.41 5.81
N ARG A 64 11.31 0.15 6.25
CA ARG A 64 12.23 -0.20 7.34
C ARG A 64 13.69 0.03 6.99
N VAL A 65 14.07 -0.25 5.76
CA VAL A 65 15.45 -0.05 5.29
C VAL A 65 15.80 1.44 5.26
N VAL A 66 14.92 2.27 4.69
CA VAL A 66 15.14 3.73 4.64
C VAL A 66 15.17 4.36 6.04
N TYR A 67 14.53 3.75 7.03
CA TYR A 67 14.57 4.22 8.42
C TYR A 67 15.81 3.76 9.18
N ALA A 68 16.21 2.50 9.03
CA ALA A 68 17.34 1.93 9.73
C ALA A 68 18.69 2.34 9.14
N ASP A 69 18.70 2.82 7.90
CA ASP A 69 19.92 3.10 7.14
C ASP A 69 20.17 4.61 6.95
N GLU A 70 21.40 4.95 6.57
CA GLU A 70 21.81 6.32 6.26
C GLU A 70 21.25 6.73 4.90
N LYS A 71 20.27 7.65 4.91
CA LYS A 71 19.53 8.08 3.72
C LYS A 71 20.41 8.66 2.63
N ASP A 72 21.47 9.37 3.00
CA ASP A 72 22.43 9.96 2.06
C ASP A 72 23.23 8.90 1.30
N LYS A 73 23.28 7.66 1.80
CA LYS A 73 23.95 6.54 1.14
C LYS A 73 23.02 5.77 0.21
N LEU A 74 21.74 6.11 0.13
CA LEU A 74 20.74 5.42 -0.68
C LEU A 74 20.43 6.18 -1.99
N ILE A 75 20.11 5.41 -3.03
CA ILE A 75 19.55 5.88 -4.29
C ILE A 75 18.35 5.01 -4.66
N LEU A 76 17.24 5.64 -5.05
CA LEU A 76 16.15 4.94 -5.72
C LEU A 76 16.43 4.96 -7.22
N ALA A 77 16.64 3.80 -7.83
CA ALA A 77 16.77 3.65 -9.28
C ALA A 77 15.41 3.26 -9.88
N SER A 78 15.02 3.88 -10.99
CA SER A 78 13.81 3.54 -11.75
C SER A 78 14.14 3.30 -13.22
N PHE A 79 13.80 2.11 -13.69
CA PHE A 79 13.90 1.66 -15.08
C PHE A 79 12.51 1.50 -15.72
N GLU A 80 11.46 2.08 -15.10
CA GLU A 80 10.06 1.96 -15.51
C GLU A 80 9.88 2.30 -16.99
N ARG A 81 10.50 3.40 -17.43
CA ARG A 81 10.42 3.93 -18.79
C ARG A 81 11.58 3.51 -19.69
N LEU A 82 12.53 2.70 -19.21
CA LEU A 82 13.67 2.26 -20.02
C LEU A 82 13.23 1.19 -21.02
N ARG A 83 12.90 1.63 -22.24
CA ARG A 83 12.51 0.79 -23.38
C ARG A 83 13.15 1.37 -24.64
N PHE A 84 14.31 0.85 -25.02
CA PHE A 84 14.98 1.31 -26.24
C PHE A 84 14.05 1.09 -27.45
N PRO A 85 13.93 2.08 -28.34
CA PRO A 85 13.09 1.97 -29.54
C PRO A 85 13.63 0.89 -30.48
N ASP A 86 12.73 0.26 -31.24
CA ASP A 86 13.05 -0.66 -32.34
C ASP A 86 13.94 -1.87 -32.01
N VAL A 87 14.07 -2.23 -30.73
CA VAL A 87 14.81 -3.40 -30.27
C VAL A 87 13.96 -4.34 -29.43
N LYS A 88 14.42 -5.59 -29.28
CA LYS A 88 13.74 -6.60 -28.45
C LYS A 88 13.69 -6.15 -26.98
N PRO A 89 12.58 -6.39 -26.25
CA PRO A 89 12.48 -6.08 -24.82
C PRO A 89 13.57 -6.68 -23.92
N SER A 90 14.22 -7.77 -24.35
CA SER A 90 15.35 -8.40 -23.66
C SER A 90 16.57 -7.48 -23.60
N VAL A 91 16.78 -6.64 -24.61
CA VAL A 91 17.95 -5.73 -24.67
C VAL A 91 17.95 -4.74 -23.51
N SER A 92 16.79 -4.18 -23.16
CA SER A 92 16.67 -3.34 -21.96
C SER A 92 16.88 -4.10 -20.66
N SER A 93 16.66 -5.42 -20.65
CA SER A 93 16.95 -6.27 -19.48
C SER A 93 18.45 -6.52 -19.36
N ASP A 94 19.12 -6.82 -20.48
CA ASP A 94 20.57 -7.02 -20.54
C ASP A 94 21.34 -5.75 -20.17
N TYR A 95 20.86 -4.59 -20.61
CA TYR A 95 21.37 -3.27 -20.19
C TYR A 95 21.35 -3.12 -18.66
N VAL A 96 20.21 -3.43 -18.03
CA VAL A 96 20.04 -3.33 -16.57
C VAL A 96 20.90 -4.36 -15.83
N VAL A 97 21.12 -5.55 -16.40
CA VAL A 97 22.04 -6.54 -15.84
C VAL A 97 23.49 -6.05 -15.89
N ARG A 98 23.93 -5.46 -17.00
CA ARG A 98 25.26 -4.82 -17.09
C ARG A 98 25.40 -3.68 -16.07
N PHE A 99 24.37 -2.85 -15.93
CA PHE A 99 24.30 -1.79 -14.93
C PHE A 99 24.54 -2.33 -13.51
N PHE A 100 23.85 -3.39 -13.11
CA PHE A 100 24.03 -3.95 -11.77
C PHE A 100 25.40 -4.61 -11.56
N LYS A 101 26.02 -5.17 -12.61
CA LYS A 101 27.38 -5.74 -12.54
C LYS A 101 28.46 -4.65 -12.42
N ALA A 102 28.33 -3.55 -13.16
CA ALA A 102 29.29 -2.44 -13.12
C ALA A 102 29.11 -1.56 -11.87
N GLY A 103 27.85 -1.34 -11.46
CA GLY A 103 27.48 -0.38 -10.43
C GLY A 103 27.36 1.05 -10.95
N LEU A 104 26.79 1.92 -10.12
CA LEU A 104 26.62 3.34 -10.41
C LEU A 104 27.67 4.15 -9.64
N PHE A 105 28.45 4.99 -10.32
CA PHE A 105 29.41 5.89 -9.67
C PHE A 105 28.97 7.34 -9.81
N LEU A 106 28.80 8.03 -8.68
CA LEU A 106 28.52 9.46 -8.62
C LEU A 106 29.67 10.17 -7.87
N ASN A 107 30.41 11.04 -8.55
CA ASN A 107 31.60 11.72 -8.02
C ASN A 107 32.57 10.74 -7.30
N GLY A 108 32.88 9.62 -7.94
CA GLY A 108 33.77 8.58 -7.41
C GLY A 108 33.17 7.64 -6.36
N VAL A 109 31.93 7.89 -5.89
CA VAL A 109 31.25 7.02 -4.92
C VAL A 109 30.46 5.92 -5.64
N GLN A 110 30.79 4.65 -5.37
CA GLN A 110 30.06 3.51 -5.94
C GLN A 110 28.77 3.22 -5.16
N TYR A 111 27.67 2.99 -5.89
CA TYR A 111 26.39 2.51 -5.41
C TYR A 111 26.06 1.17 -6.06
N ARG A 112 25.77 0.17 -5.24
CA ARG A 112 25.51 -1.21 -5.66
C ARG A 112 24.06 -1.61 -5.34
N PHE A 113 23.56 -2.67 -5.97
CA PHE A 113 22.18 -3.14 -5.75
C PHE A 113 21.97 -3.54 -4.30
N TYR A 114 20.92 -2.98 -3.68
CA TYR A 114 20.62 -3.24 -2.27
C TYR A 114 19.33 -4.02 -2.08
N GLY A 115 18.29 -3.73 -2.87
CA GLY A 115 17.05 -4.51 -2.83
C GLY A 115 15.84 -3.78 -3.37
N HIS A 116 14.70 -4.47 -3.36
CA HIS A 116 13.44 -3.92 -3.84
C HIS A 116 12.26 -4.54 -3.09
N SER A 117 11.16 -3.81 -3.00
CA SER A 117 9.85 -4.38 -2.67
C SER A 117 9.20 -5.06 -3.87
N ASN A 118 8.12 -5.81 -3.66
CA ASN A 118 7.37 -6.41 -4.77
C ASN A 118 6.72 -5.36 -5.68
N SER A 119 6.30 -4.21 -5.13
CA SER A 119 5.74 -3.11 -5.93
C SER A 119 6.81 -2.48 -6.80
N GLN A 120 7.99 -2.22 -6.22
CA GLN A 120 9.13 -1.67 -6.96
C GLN A 120 9.58 -2.63 -8.06
N LEU A 121 9.65 -3.94 -7.80
CA LEU A 121 10.00 -4.92 -8.84
C LEU A 121 9.03 -4.86 -10.04
N ARG A 122 7.71 -4.78 -9.78
CA ARG A 122 6.70 -4.66 -10.85
C ARG A 122 6.83 -3.37 -11.65
N SER A 123 7.18 -2.27 -10.98
CA SER A 123 7.44 -0.98 -11.63
C SER A 123 8.89 -0.81 -12.11
N ARG A 124 9.68 -1.90 -12.14
CA ARG A 124 11.11 -1.91 -12.53
C ARG A 124 11.96 -0.88 -11.76
N GLY A 125 11.77 -0.78 -10.45
CA GLY A 125 12.57 0.05 -9.55
C GLY A 125 13.27 -0.75 -8.46
N CYS A 126 14.31 -0.18 -7.87
CA CYS A 126 15.06 -0.76 -6.76
C CYS A 126 15.82 0.31 -5.97
N PHE A 127 16.29 -0.06 -4.78
CA PHE A 127 17.27 0.73 -4.04
C PHE A 127 18.69 0.27 -4.37
N LEU A 128 19.56 1.25 -4.57
CA LEU A 128 21.01 1.10 -4.54
C LEU A 128 21.53 1.73 -3.25
N ARG A 129 22.69 1.24 -2.79
CA ARG A 129 23.35 1.79 -1.62
C ARG A 129 24.85 1.92 -1.85
N GLN A 130 25.45 2.97 -1.30
CA GLN A 130 26.91 3.10 -1.22
C GLN A 130 27.50 1.89 -0.48
N ALA A 131 28.42 1.18 -1.13
CA ALA A 131 29.16 0.08 -0.54
C ALA A 131 30.40 -0.23 -1.38
N ASN A 132 31.42 -0.79 -0.73
CA ASN A 132 32.66 -1.20 -1.40
C ASN A 132 32.56 -2.62 -1.96
N SER A 133 31.66 -3.45 -1.44
CA SER A 133 31.44 -4.82 -1.90
C SER A 133 29.99 -5.28 -1.68
N ASP A 134 29.58 -6.35 -2.37
CA ASP A 134 28.24 -6.92 -2.20
C ASP A 134 28.10 -7.62 -0.83
N GLU A 135 29.18 -8.21 -0.29
CA GLU A 135 29.22 -8.84 1.02
C GLU A 135 28.96 -7.84 2.17
N GLU A 136 29.32 -6.57 1.97
CA GLU A 136 28.99 -5.49 2.90
C GLU A 136 27.47 -5.25 2.96
N LEU A 137 26.80 -5.27 1.80
CA LEU A 137 25.35 -5.10 1.70
C LEU A 137 24.61 -6.32 2.24
N ASP A 138 25.08 -7.53 1.91
CA ASP A 138 24.53 -8.78 2.40
C ASP A 138 24.59 -8.84 3.94
N ARG A 139 25.73 -8.52 4.55
CA ARG A 139 25.86 -8.46 6.02
C ARG A 139 24.86 -7.50 6.66
N ARG A 140 24.60 -6.33 6.04
CA ARG A 140 23.57 -5.39 6.52
C ARG A 140 22.17 -5.98 6.44
N LEU A 141 21.84 -6.64 5.34
CA LEU A 141 20.54 -7.29 5.18
C LEU A 141 20.35 -8.43 6.19
N TYR A 142 21.38 -9.27 6.38
CA TYR A 142 21.34 -10.41 7.30
C TYR A 142 21.37 -9.98 8.77
N ALA A 143 21.84 -8.78 9.09
CA ALA A 143 21.70 -8.22 10.44
C ALA A 143 20.23 -7.93 10.83
N MET A 144 19.32 -7.76 9.86
CA MET A 144 17.91 -7.48 10.10
C MET A 144 17.04 -8.72 10.38
N GLY A 145 17.59 -9.93 10.19
CA GLY A 145 16.91 -11.18 10.50
C GLY A 145 17.62 -12.41 9.95
N ASP A 146 17.09 -13.59 10.22
CA ASP A 146 17.67 -14.90 9.84
C ASP A 146 17.52 -15.25 8.34
N LEU A 147 17.72 -14.26 7.48
CA LEU A 147 17.53 -14.35 6.02
C LEU A 147 18.57 -15.27 5.35
N GLU A 148 19.77 -15.38 5.94
CA GLU A 148 20.84 -16.25 5.45
C GLU A 148 20.44 -17.74 5.51
N LYS A 149 19.64 -18.14 6.51
CA LYS A 149 19.13 -19.52 6.65
C LYS A 149 18.19 -19.93 5.52
N ILE A 150 17.69 -18.98 4.72
CA ILE A 150 16.79 -19.25 3.61
C ILE A 150 17.61 -19.64 2.38
N ILE A 151 17.77 -20.94 2.16
CA ILE A 151 18.57 -21.51 1.05
C ILE A 151 18.03 -21.10 -0.33
N ASN A 152 16.70 -21.13 -0.52
CA ASN A 152 16.10 -20.79 -1.80
C ASN A 152 16.22 -19.28 -2.09
N ILE A 153 17.01 -18.92 -3.11
CA ILE A 153 17.34 -17.53 -3.46
C ILE A 153 16.08 -16.70 -3.77
N ALA A 154 15.13 -17.24 -4.55
CA ALA A 154 13.90 -16.52 -4.89
C ALA A 154 13.03 -16.24 -3.65
N LYS A 155 12.93 -17.23 -2.74
CA LYS A 155 12.25 -17.08 -1.45
C LYS A 155 12.97 -16.06 -0.56
N ARG A 156 14.30 -16.10 -0.51
CA ARG A 156 15.14 -15.15 0.25
C ARG A 156 14.95 -13.72 -0.26
N ALA A 157 15.06 -13.49 -1.56
CA ALA A 157 14.81 -12.19 -2.19
C ALA A 157 13.40 -11.67 -1.87
N LYS A 158 12.38 -12.54 -1.92
CA LYS A 158 11.00 -12.19 -1.53
C LYS A 158 10.87 -11.81 -0.06
N ARG A 159 11.66 -12.39 0.85
CA ARG A 159 11.69 -12.02 2.29
C ARG A 159 12.44 -10.71 2.53
N ILE A 160 13.60 -10.53 1.91
CA ILE A 160 14.34 -9.26 1.90
C ILE A 160 13.41 -8.13 1.42
N GLY A 161 12.65 -8.35 0.35
CA GLY A 161 11.72 -7.36 -0.17
C GLY A 161 10.60 -6.93 0.79
N LEU A 162 10.34 -7.67 1.88
CA LEU A 162 9.42 -7.24 2.95
C LEU A 162 10.00 -6.12 3.81
N LEU A 163 11.32 -5.95 3.85
CA LEU A 163 12.01 -4.86 4.54
C LEU A 163 11.86 -3.55 3.74
N PHE A 164 11.93 -3.64 2.41
CA PHE A 164 11.79 -2.52 1.46
C PHE A 164 10.35 -2.11 1.17
N SER A 165 9.38 -2.91 1.61
CA SER A 165 7.98 -2.63 1.30
C SER A 165 7.47 -1.42 2.08
N GLY A 166 6.68 -0.57 1.42
CA GLY A 166 6.17 0.68 1.98
C GLY A 166 5.37 0.48 3.26
N ALA A 167 5.85 1.05 4.35
CA ALA A 167 5.32 0.94 5.70
C ALA A 167 5.69 2.23 6.43
N GLU A 168 4.71 3.10 6.69
CA GLU A 168 4.97 4.20 7.61
C GLU A 168 5.18 3.61 9.01
N ILE A 169 6.09 4.22 9.75
CA ILE A 169 6.52 3.74 11.05
C ILE A 169 5.57 4.35 12.06
N ASP A 170 4.65 3.54 12.55
CA ASP A 170 3.53 4.02 13.35
C ASP A 170 3.84 3.94 14.84
N TYR A 171 4.33 2.78 15.29
CA TYR A 171 4.45 2.50 16.72
C TYR A 171 5.56 1.48 17.02
N GLN A 172 6.15 1.55 18.22
CA GLN A 172 7.03 0.50 18.73
C GLN A 172 6.23 -0.45 19.63
N LEU A 173 5.96 -1.66 19.15
CA LEU A 173 5.24 -2.69 19.91
C LEU A 173 6.22 -3.59 20.65
N ASP A 174 6.23 -3.46 21.97
CA ASP A 174 7.03 -4.30 22.85
C ASP A 174 6.66 -5.79 22.71
N PRO A 175 7.63 -6.68 22.45
CA PRO A 175 7.40 -8.11 22.30
C PRO A 175 6.68 -8.76 23.46
N LYS A 176 6.77 -8.23 24.69
CA LYS A 176 6.06 -8.80 25.84
C LYS A 176 4.53 -8.69 25.73
N TYR A 177 4.01 -7.86 24.83
CA TYR A 177 2.57 -7.74 24.56
C TYR A 177 2.12 -8.52 23.33
N VAL A 178 3.00 -9.35 22.79
CA VAL A 178 2.78 -10.13 21.58
C VAL A 178 2.70 -11.60 21.95
N GLY A 179 1.61 -12.24 21.55
CA GLY A 179 1.45 -13.69 21.60
C GLY A 179 1.66 -14.33 20.23
N ASP A 180 2.17 -15.56 20.22
CA ASP A 180 2.09 -16.45 19.06
C ASP A 180 1.02 -17.52 19.33
N ILE A 181 0.14 -17.73 18.37
CA ILE A 181 -0.97 -18.70 18.41
C ILE A 181 -0.91 -19.64 17.19
N ASP A 182 -1.47 -20.83 17.31
CA ASP A 182 -1.51 -21.82 16.24
C ASP A 182 -2.45 -21.44 15.11
N ASP A 183 -2.23 -21.92 13.89
CA ASP A 183 -3.20 -21.79 12.80
C ASP A 183 -4.46 -22.63 13.03
N LEU A 184 -5.60 -22.16 12.53
CA LEU A 184 -6.85 -22.92 12.50
C LEU A 184 -6.79 -23.93 11.35
N MET A 185 -6.44 -25.17 11.68
CA MET A 185 -6.36 -26.27 10.72
C MET A 185 -7.64 -27.10 10.71
N VAL A 186 -8.09 -27.51 9.53
CA VAL A 186 -9.08 -28.60 9.35
C VAL A 186 -8.48 -29.60 8.36
N GLY A 187 -8.09 -30.77 8.85
CA GLY A 187 -7.20 -31.66 8.10
C GLY A 187 -5.86 -30.96 7.83
N ASP A 188 -5.43 -30.98 6.57
CA ASP A 188 -4.19 -30.34 6.12
C ASP A 188 -4.36 -28.87 5.68
N GLU A 189 -5.59 -28.36 5.68
CA GLU A 189 -5.92 -27.03 5.19
C GLU A 189 -5.93 -25.98 6.29
N ASN A 190 -5.32 -24.82 6.01
CA ASN A 190 -5.21 -23.69 6.94
C ASN A 190 -6.28 -22.62 6.67
N PHE A 191 -7.21 -22.45 7.60
CA PHE A 191 -8.32 -21.50 7.52
C PHE A 191 -8.02 -20.12 8.13
N SER A 192 -6.82 -19.92 8.67
CA SER A 192 -6.37 -18.66 9.26
C SER A 192 -5.07 -18.11 8.68
N ASP A 193 -4.65 -18.55 7.48
CA ASP A 193 -3.38 -18.10 6.87
C ASP A 193 -3.32 -16.57 6.79
N GLY A 194 -2.37 -16.00 7.53
CA GLY A 194 -2.14 -14.58 7.52
C GLY A 194 -3.13 -13.75 8.35
N CYS A 195 -3.98 -14.35 9.19
CA CYS A 195 -5.00 -13.66 10.00
C CYS A 195 -4.77 -13.81 11.51
N GLY A 196 -4.28 -12.74 12.14
CA GLY A 196 -4.07 -12.67 13.60
C GLY A 196 -5.14 -11.85 14.31
N LEU A 197 -4.97 -11.71 15.62
CA LEU A 197 -5.92 -11.07 16.52
C LEU A 197 -5.32 -9.83 17.16
N ILE A 198 -6.14 -8.82 17.42
CA ILE A 198 -5.72 -7.59 18.08
C ILE A 198 -6.76 -7.14 19.10
N SER A 199 -6.26 -6.77 20.28
CA SER A 199 -7.03 -6.21 21.38
C SER A 199 -7.73 -4.93 20.96
N LYS A 200 -8.96 -4.71 21.43
CA LYS A 200 -9.66 -3.44 21.16
C LYS A 200 -9.08 -2.35 22.05
N ARG A 201 -8.81 -2.63 23.33
CA ARG A 201 -8.37 -1.65 24.34
C ARG A 201 -6.86 -1.76 24.60
N LEU A 202 -6.20 -0.62 24.83
CA LEU A 202 -4.94 -0.60 25.58
C LEU A 202 -5.27 -0.62 27.07
N TRP A 203 -4.65 -1.54 27.81
CA TRP A 203 -4.83 -1.67 29.26
C TRP A 203 -3.62 -1.14 30.05
N TYR A 204 -2.65 -0.48 29.39
CA TYR A 204 -1.40 -0.03 30.01
C TYR A 204 -1.54 1.18 30.94
N ARG A 205 -1.00 1.03 32.16
CA ARG A 205 -0.89 2.08 33.21
C ARG A 205 0.41 2.90 33.19
N SER A 206 1.38 2.59 32.33
CA SER A 206 2.69 3.26 32.30
C SER A 206 3.03 3.83 30.93
N PHE A 207 2.49 5.01 30.64
CA PHE A 207 3.06 5.94 29.65
C PHE A 207 3.61 7.14 30.43
N ASN A 208 4.86 7.07 30.88
CA ASN A 208 5.59 8.22 31.43
C ASN A 208 6.33 9.03 30.33
N PHE A 209 6.02 8.82 29.05
CA PHE A 209 6.60 9.57 27.93
C PHE A 209 5.53 10.11 26.99
N ILE A 210 4.49 10.70 27.57
CA ILE A 210 3.51 11.52 26.85
C ILE A 210 3.62 12.93 27.46
N PRO A 211 3.97 13.96 26.67
CA PRO A 211 4.05 15.34 27.14
C PRO A 211 2.76 15.76 27.85
N GLN A 212 2.89 16.53 28.92
CA GLN A 212 1.83 16.83 29.89
C GLN A 212 0.55 17.44 29.30
N HIS A 213 0.63 18.06 28.12
CA HIS A 213 -0.48 18.61 27.35
C HIS A 213 -1.37 17.57 26.65
N VAL A 214 -0.99 16.28 26.65
CA VAL A 214 -1.81 15.17 26.14
C VAL A 214 -2.45 14.36 27.28
N ARG A 215 -2.11 14.68 28.55
CA ARG A 215 -2.47 13.88 29.73
C ARG A 215 -3.84 14.21 30.32
N THR A 216 -4.43 15.34 29.95
CA THR A 216 -5.75 15.76 30.44
C THR A 216 -6.75 15.64 29.30
N THR A 217 -7.53 14.55 29.27
CA THR A 217 -9.01 14.57 29.17
C THR A 217 -9.61 13.15 29.00
N TYR A 218 -8.90 12.12 28.53
CA TYR A 218 -9.55 10.79 28.33
C TYR A 218 -8.67 9.58 28.70
N GLY A 219 -9.07 8.86 29.75
CA GLY A 219 -8.64 7.50 30.03
C GLY A 219 -9.17 6.52 28.98
N CYS A 220 -8.38 5.49 28.68
CA CYS A 220 -8.63 4.44 27.67
C CYS A 220 -8.51 4.90 26.21
N VAL A 221 -7.31 4.79 25.63
CA VAL A 221 -7.10 4.91 24.17
C VAL A 221 -6.98 3.49 23.60
N LEU A 222 -7.82 3.12 22.62
CA LEU A 222 -7.77 1.80 21.97
C LEU A 222 -6.44 1.62 21.23
N TYR A 223 -5.87 0.41 21.14
CA TYR A 223 -4.62 0.19 20.36
C TYR A 223 -4.85 0.49 18.86
N SER A 224 -6.04 0.17 18.36
CA SER A 224 -6.51 0.61 17.04
C SER A 224 -6.77 2.11 16.94
N VAL A 225 -7.13 2.81 18.02
CA VAL A 225 -7.30 4.28 18.05
C VAL A 225 -5.95 4.98 18.10
N GLN A 226 -4.94 4.45 18.79
CA GLN A 226 -3.61 5.05 18.77
C GLN A 226 -3.01 4.95 17.37
N VAL A 227 -3.01 3.76 16.76
CA VAL A 227 -2.65 3.60 15.33
C VAL A 227 -3.46 4.58 14.46
N SER A 228 -4.76 4.71 14.70
CA SER A 228 -5.61 5.64 13.95
C SER A 228 -5.32 7.12 14.23
N ARG A 229 -4.83 7.49 15.41
CA ARG A 229 -4.47 8.87 15.77
C ARG A 229 -3.11 9.25 15.24
N GLU A 230 -2.10 8.39 15.40
CA GLU A 230 -0.77 8.55 14.79
C GLU A 230 -0.89 8.66 13.26
N LYS A 231 -1.74 7.83 12.63
CA LYS A 231 -2.05 7.88 11.19
C LYS A 231 -3.05 8.97 10.79
N ARG A 232 -3.69 9.66 11.74
CA ARG A 232 -4.82 10.60 11.52
C ARG A 232 -5.94 10.01 10.65
N ILE A 233 -6.31 8.76 10.90
CA ILE A 233 -7.45 8.09 10.25
C ILE A 233 -8.73 8.76 10.73
N ILE A 234 -9.26 9.63 9.87
CA ILE A 234 -10.48 10.40 10.08
C ILE A 234 -11.53 9.88 9.12
N PHE A 235 -12.75 9.70 9.61
CA PHE A 235 -13.93 9.44 8.80
C PHE A 235 -15.00 10.45 9.19
N GLN A 236 -15.49 11.24 8.21
CA GLN A 236 -16.49 12.31 8.43
C GLN A 236 -16.10 13.25 9.59
N GLY A 237 -14.87 13.76 9.56
CA GLY A 237 -14.36 14.69 10.59
C GLY A 237 -14.14 14.09 11.98
N LYS A 238 -14.41 12.79 12.18
CA LYS A 238 -14.26 12.10 13.47
C LYS A 238 -13.15 11.06 13.44
N PRO A 239 -12.45 10.82 14.57
CA PRO A 239 -11.51 9.71 14.68
C PRO A 239 -12.21 8.37 14.38
N TYR A 240 -11.68 7.63 13.41
CA TYR A 240 -12.23 6.33 13.02
C TYR A 240 -11.35 5.21 13.56
N SER A 241 -11.98 4.12 14.02
CA SER A 241 -11.28 2.92 14.53
C SER A 241 -11.54 1.74 13.58
N PRO A 242 -10.56 1.35 12.76
CA PRO A 242 -10.70 0.19 11.88
C PRO A 242 -10.91 -1.11 12.65
N CYS A 243 -11.68 -2.03 12.07
CA CYS A 243 -11.85 -3.38 12.62
C CYS A 243 -10.79 -4.37 12.13
N VAL A 244 -10.15 -4.05 10.99
CA VAL A 244 -9.06 -4.84 10.42
C VAL A 244 -7.91 -3.94 10.06
N LEU A 245 -6.70 -4.36 10.41
CA LEU A 245 -5.44 -3.68 10.08
C LEU A 245 -4.56 -4.64 9.27
N GLN A 246 -4.06 -4.20 8.12
CA GLN A 246 -3.00 -4.89 7.41
C GLN A 246 -1.65 -4.42 7.92
N ILE A 247 -0.82 -5.35 8.41
CA ILE A 247 0.37 -4.98 9.18
C ILE A 247 1.66 -5.58 8.63
N ARG A 248 2.76 -4.99 9.09
CA ARG A 248 4.10 -5.58 9.14
C ARG A 248 4.68 -5.32 10.52
N TYR A 249 5.20 -6.37 11.14
CA TYR A 249 5.88 -6.29 12.42
C TYR A 249 6.98 -7.35 12.42
N LYS A 250 8.25 -6.99 12.57
CA LYS A 250 9.35 -7.97 12.47
C LYS A 250 9.25 -8.80 11.19
N GLY A 251 9.29 -10.13 11.29
CA GLY A 251 9.04 -11.03 10.16
C GLY A 251 7.56 -11.38 9.94
N TYR A 252 6.63 -10.82 10.72
CA TYR A 252 5.20 -11.03 10.58
C TYR A 252 4.60 -10.16 9.48
N LYS A 253 3.77 -10.78 8.65
CA LYS A 253 2.96 -10.12 7.63
C LYS A 253 1.58 -10.75 7.59
N GLY A 254 0.55 -9.92 7.62
CA GLY A 254 -0.83 -10.37 7.47
C GLY A 254 -1.83 -9.28 7.80
N VAL A 255 -3.01 -9.70 8.20
CA VAL A 255 -4.08 -8.85 8.73
C VAL A 255 -4.30 -9.18 10.20
N LEU A 256 -4.70 -8.18 10.98
CA LEU A 256 -5.14 -8.33 12.36
C LEU A 256 -6.59 -7.88 12.45
N MET A 257 -7.44 -8.72 13.02
CA MET A 257 -8.84 -8.39 13.28
C MET A 257 -9.07 -8.14 14.77
N LEU A 258 -9.96 -7.19 15.07
CA LEU A 258 -10.36 -6.93 16.46
C LEU A 258 -10.92 -8.19 17.11
N HIS A 259 -10.38 -8.55 18.27
CA HIS A 259 -10.81 -9.69 19.07
C HIS A 259 -11.12 -9.23 20.51
N PRO A 260 -12.39 -8.90 20.82
CA PRO A 260 -12.78 -8.43 22.16
C PRO A 260 -12.36 -9.34 23.34
N PRO A 261 -12.30 -10.68 23.20
CA PRO A 261 -11.81 -11.54 24.29
C PRO A 261 -10.39 -11.19 24.78
N LEU A 262 -9.49 -10.70 23.92
CA LEU A 262 -8.15 -10.27 24.35
C LEU A 262 -8.18 -9.14 25.40
N ASP A 263 -9.19 -8.27 25.34
CA ASP A 263 -9.36 -7.20 26.32
C ASP A 263 -9.65 -7.74 27.72
N GLN A 264 -10.29 -8.91 27.81
CA GLN A 264 -10.69 -9.55 29.05
C GLN A 264 -9.51 -10.29 29.68
N GLU A 265 -8.74 -11.01 28.84
CA GLU A 265 -7.56 -11.76 29.26
C GLU A 265 -6.41 -10.86 29.71
N LYS A 266 -6.24 -9.69 29.07
CA LYS A 266 -5.17 -8.72 29.38
C LYS A 266 -3.76 -9.31 29.38
N LYS A 267 -3.54 -10.36 28.58
CA LYS A 267 -2.25 -11.04 28.44
C LYS A 267 -1.45 -10.46 27.28
N HIS A 268 -2.03 -10.46 26.09
CA HIS A 268 -1.43 -9.93 24.87
C HIS A 268 -2.28 -8.79 24.30
N LEU A 269 -1.63 -7.82 23.66
CA LEU A 269 -2.32 -6.81 22.84
C LEU A 269 -2.52 -7.28 21.40
N VAL A 270 -1.61 -8.13 20.91
CA VAL A 270 -1.63 -8.68 19.56
C VAL A 270 -1.27 -10.14 19.63
N GLU A 271 -1.98 -10.98 18.90
CA GLU A 271 -1.63 -12.39 18.72
C GLU A 271 -1.44 -12.71 17.24
N PHE A 272 -0.27 -13.24 16.91
CA PHE A 272 0.08 -13.62 15.54
C PHE A 272 -0.04 -15.12 15.35
N ARG A 273 -0.55 -15.55 14.19
CA ARG A 273 -0.56 -16.96 13.79
C ARG A 273 0.82 -17.37 13.27
N LYS A 274 1.19 -18.65 13.41
CA LYS A 274 2.44 -19.23 12.87
C LYS A 274 2.62 -18.91 11.38
N SER A 275 1.56 -19.05 10.58
CA SER A 275 1.54 -18.72 9.14
C SER A 275 1.97 -17.28 8.84
N MET A 276 1.72 -16.32 9.74
CA MET A 276 2.09 -14.92 9.54
C MET A 276 3.60 -14.69 9.61
N LYS A 277 4.35 -15.54 10.33
CA LYS A 277 5.79 -15.41 10.55
C LYS A 277 6.55 -15.86 9.30
N LYS A 278 7.05 -14.89 8.52
CA LYS A 278 7.69 -15.16 7.23
C LYS A 278 9.22 -15.37 7.35
N PHE A 279 9.83 -14.88 8.42
CA PHE A 279 11.22 -15.06 8.86
C PHE A 279 11.35 -14.60 10.34
N ASN A 280 12.46 -14.85 11.03
CA ASN A 280 12.74 -14.30 12.36
C ASN A 280 13.53 -12.99 12.21
N ALA A 281 12.95 -11.87 12.66
CA ALA A 281 13.66 -10.59 12.67
C ALA A 281 14.34 -10.34 14.03
N THR A 282 15.49 -9.70 14.00
CA THR A 282 16.40 -9.56 15.15
C THR A 282 16.41 -8.15 15.76
N ALA A 283 16.04 -7.11 15.02
CA ALA A 283 16.42 -5.73 15.41
C ALA A 283 15.29 -4.69 15.48
N ASP A 284 14.05 -4.94 15.01
CA ASP A 284 13.01 -3.90 14.98
C ASP A 284 11.69 -4.31 15.65
N ASN A 285 11.33 -3.61 16.73
CA ASN A 285 9.99 -3.70 17.35
C ASN A 285 8.96 -2.77 16.66
N ILE A 286 9.24 -2.37 15.41
CA ILE A 286 8.40 -1.43 14.66
C ILE A 286 7.15 -2.16 14.18
N PHE A 287 6.00 -1.68 14.62
CA PHE A 287 4.69 -2.08 14.17
C PHE A 287 4.20 -1.07 13.13
N SER A 288 4.06 -1.55 11.89
CA SER A 288 3.64 -0.73 10.76
C SER A 288 2.31 -1.20 10.20
N VAL A 289 1.37 -0.28 10.09
CA VAL A 289 0.10 -0.45 9.41
C VAL A 289 0.24 0.01 7.97
N VAL A 290 0.06 -0.95 7.07
CA VAL A 290 0.17 -0.78 5.61
C VAL A 290 -1.17 -0.37 5.02
N ASN A 291 -2.28 -0.88 5.58
CA ASN A 291 -3.63 -0.59 5.13
C ASN A 291 -4.62 -0.92 6.25
N TYR A 292 -5.88 -0.51 6.12
CA TYR A 292 -6.90 -0.73 7.15
C TYR A 292 -8.31 -0.75 6.54
N SER A 293 -9.25 -1.40 7.23
CA SER A 293 -10.66 -1.44 6.82
C SER A 293 -11.23 -0.02 6.75
N THR A 294 -11.82 0.39 5.63
CA THR A 294 -12.42 1.72 5.45
C THR A 294 -13.92 1.65 5.19
N PRO A 295 -14.72 2.58 5.74
CA PRO A 295 -16.12 2.72 5.37
C PRO A 295 -16.28 3.05 3.88
N TYR A 296 -17.44 2.70 3.30
CA TYR A 296 -17.81 3.05 1.92
C TYR A 296 -16.78 2.67 0.84
N SER A 297 -15.98 1.62 1.06
CA SER A 297 -15.11 1.09 0.01
C SER A 297 -15.93 0.24 -0.96
N PHE A 298 -16.32 0.83 -2.09
CA PHE A 298 -17.04 0.15 -3.17
C PHE A 298 -16.09 -0.68 -4.03
N ALA A 299 -16.56 -1.83 -4.52
CA ALA A 299 -15.83 -2.57 -5.54
C ALA A 299 -16.13 -1.99 -6.92
N ARG A 300 -15.20 -2.24 -7.84
CA ARG A 300 -15.33 -1.89 -9.25
C ARG A 300 -15.14 -3.17 -10.05
N LEU A 301 -15.94 -3.33 -11.10
CA LEU A 301 -15.69 -4.32 -12.12
C LEU A 301 -14.49 -3.88 -12.94
N ASN A 302 -13.51 -4.76 -13.06
CA ASN A 302 -12.34 -4.63 -13.92
C ASN A 302 -12.42 -5.66 -15.04
N ASN A 303 -11.48 -5.59 -15.99
CA ASN A 303 -11.42 -6.54 -17.12
C ASN A 303 -11.43 -8.01 -16.65
N GLU A 304 -10.67 -8.33 -15.61
CA GLU A 304 -10.53 -9.71 -15.10
C GLU A 304 -11.86 -10.25 -14.56
N ILE A 305 -12.57 -9.46 -13.75
CA ILE A 305 -13.87 -9.84 -13.20
C ILE A 305 -14.91 -9.97 -14.31
N VAL A 306 -14.90 -9.07 -15.31
CA VAL A 306 -15.84 -9.16 -16.45
C VAL A 306 -15.60 -10.43 -17.26
N VAL A 307 -14.35 -10.76 -17.57
CA VAL A 307 -14.00 -12.00 -18.27
C VAL A 307 -14.44 -13.22 -17.48
N LEU A 308 -14.20 -13.23 -16.16
CA LEU A 308 -14.63 -14.32 -15.28
C LEU A 308 -16.15 -14.49 -15.29
N LEU A 309 -16.89 -13.42 -15.05
CA LEU A 309 -18.36 -13.45 -15.02
C LEU A 309 -18.95 -13.83 -16.39
N SER A 310 -18.32 -13.39 -17.50
CA SER A 310 -18.70 -13.80 -18.85
C SER A 310 -18.48 -15.30 -19.07
N SER A 311 -17.36 -15.85 -18.59
CA SER A 311 -17.08 -17.29 -18.66
C SER A 311 -18.04 -18.15 -17.84
N LEU A 312 -18.65 -17.56 -16.80
CA LEU A 312 -19.70 -18.17 -15.98
C LEU A 312 -21.11 -18.01 -16.59
N GLY A 313 -21.24 -17.43 -17.78
CA GLY A 313 -22.50 -17.34 -18.52
C GLY A 313 -23.25 -16.01 -18.42
N ILE A 314 -22.67 -14.96 -17.82
CA ILE A 314 -23.30 -13.63 -17.84
C ILE A 314 -23.12 -13.00 -19.23
N SER A 315 -24.23 -12.61 -19.86
CA SER A 315 -24.20 -12.04 -21.21
C SER A 315 -23.61 -10.63 -21.25
N ASN A 316 -23.06 -10.28 -22.42
CA ASN A 316 -22.47 -8.96 -22.66
C ASN A 316 -23.49 -7.82 -22.49
N ASP A 317 -24.77 -8.05 -22.80
CA ASP A 317 -25.84 -7.06 -22.64
C ASP A 317 -26.04 -6.64 -21.17
N VAL A 318 -25.79 -7.54 -20.21
CA VAL A 318 -25.84 -7.20 -18.79
C VAL A 318 -24.71 -6.22 -18.43
N PHE A 319 -23.50 -6.47 -18.92
CA PHE A 319 -22.35 -5.58 -18.67
C PHE A 319 -22.54 -4.22 -19.34
N LEU A 320 -22.98 -4.19 -20.60
CA LEU A 320 -23.25 -2.94 -21.33
C LEU A 320 -24.32 -2.10 -20.63
N ARG A 321 -25.40 -2.73 -20.17
CA ARG A 321 -26.43 -2.05 -19.39
C ARG A 321 -25.89 -1.51 -18.06
N LYS A 322 -25.08 -2.29 -17.33
CA LYS A 322 -24.44 -1.83 -16.10
C LYS A 322 -23.46 -0.68 -16.33
N GLN A 323 -22.76 -0.68 -17.46
CA GLN A 323 -21.88 0.40 -17.86
C GLN A 323 -22.66 1.68 -18.20
N ALA A 324 -23.78 1.55 -18.93
CA ALA A 324 -24.66 2.68 -19.24
C ALA A 324 -25.28 3.28 -17.97
N GLU A 325 -25.78 2.46 -17.05
CA GLU A 325 -26.26 2.89 -15.73
C GLU A 325 -25.16 3.67 -14.97
N TYR A 326 -23.92 3.19 -15.03
CA TYR A 326 -22.79 3.84 -14.38
C TYR A 326 -22.47 5.20 -15.00
N PHE A 327 -22.44 5.31 -16.33
CA PHE A 327 -22.18 6.58 -17.01
C PHE A 327 -23.29 7.61 -16.77
N SER A 328 -24.56 7.21 -16.82
CA SER A 328 -25.68 8.07 -16.46
C SER A 328 -25.52 8.61 -15.04
N TRP A 329 -25.18 7.75 -14.07
CA TRP A 329 -24.93 8.18 -12.69
C TRP A 329 -23.76 9.17 -12.57
N VAL A 330 -22.67 8.96 -13.32
CA VAL A 330 -21.55 9.89 -13.33
C VAL A 330 -21.97 11.24 -13.93
N GLU A 331 -22.67 11.27 -15.06
CA GLU A 331 -23.11 12.51 -15.72
C GLU A 331 -24.08 13.33 -14.87
N GLU A 332 -25.06 12.64 -14.28
CA GLU A 332 -26.10 13.24 -13.45
C GLU A 332 -25.59 13.76 -12.11
N ALA A 333 -24.37 13.40 -11.69
CA ALA A 333 -23.74 13.94 -10.49
C ALA A 333 -23.63 15.47 -10.48
N SER A 334 -23.66 16.10 -11.66
CA SER A 334 -23.60 17.56 -11.82
C SER A 334 -24.97 18.26 -11.89
N THR A 335 -26.05 17.49 -11.94
CA THR A 335 -27.43 18.00 -12.11
C THR A 335 -28.36 17.56 -10.99
N ASP A 336 -28.07 16.46 -10.31
CA ASP A 336 -28.84 15.91 -9.19
C ASP A 336 -27.99 15.96 -7.90
N VAL A 337 -28.51 16.61 -6.87
CA VAL A 337 -27.82 16.81 -5.58
C VAL A 337 -27.52 15.48 -4.88
N ILE A 338 -28.44 14.50 -4.94
CA ILE A 338 -28.29 13.21 -4.30
C ILE A 338 -27.24 12.37 -5.04
N LYS A 339 -27.30 12.32 -6.37
CA LYS A 339 -26.29 11.61 -7.18
C LYS A 339 -24.92 12.28 -7.06
N GLY A 340 -24.86 13.60 -7.02
CA GLY A 340 -23.63 14.35 -6.76
C GLY A 340 -23.03 14.03 -5.39
N PHE A 341 -23.87 13.92 -4.36
CA PHE A 341 -23.45 13.53 -3.01
C PHE A 341 -22.88 12.11 -2.99
N GLU A 342 -23.57 11.15 -3.62
CA GLU A 342 -23.10 9.77 -3.73
C GLU A 342 -21.78 9.67 -4.51
N PHE A 343 -21.67 10.40 -5.62
CA PHE A 343 -20.46 10.44 -6.44
C PHE A 343 -19.25 10.96 -5.66
N LEU A 344 -19.37 12.14 -5.02
CA LEU A 344 -18.31 12.72 -4.18
C LEU A 344 -17.94 11.80 -3.02
N SER A 345 -18.93 11.18 -2.37
CA SER A 345 -18.73 10.23 -1.28
C SER A 345 -17.97 8.98 -1.74
N SER A 346 -18.25 8.47 -2.94
CA SER A 346 -17.56 7.31 -3.52
C SER A 346 -16.08 7.57 -3.83
N LEU A 347 -15.71 8.84 -4.02
CA LEU A 347 -14.35 9.30 -4.27
C LEU A 347 -13.63 9.75 -2.98
N GLY A 348 -14.29 9.63 -1.82
CA GLY A 348 -13.74 10.05 -0.52
C GLY A 348 -13.73 11.57 -0.30
N LYS A 349 -14.48 12.34 -1.12
CA LYS A 349 -14.59 13.81 -1.05
C LYS A 349 -15.72 14.25 -0.12
N TYR A 350 -15.68 13.78 1.13
CA TYR A 350 -16.78 13.96 2.09
C TYR A 350 -17.06 15.43 2.42
N SER A 351 -16.03 16.28 2.55
CA SER A 351 -16.23 17.71 2.82
C SER A 351 -16.96 18.41 1.67
N SER A 352 -16.62 18.06 0.43
CA SER A 352 -17.32 18.57 -0.76
C SER A 352 -18.74 18.01 -0.86
N ALA A 353 -18.94 16.75 -0.46
CA ALA A 353 -20.26 16.12 -0.42
C ALA A 353 -21.18 16.78 0.62
N GLU A 354 -20.68 17.06 1.83
CA GLU A 354 -21.40 17.81 2.87
C GLU A 354 -21.75 19.22 2.38
N ARG A 355 -20.78 19.90 1.75
CA ARG A 355 -21.00 21.23 1.19
C ARG A 355 -22.02 21.26 0.06
N LEU A 356 -22.07 20.21 -0.76
CA LEU A 356 -23.12 20.03 -1.78
C LEU A 356 -24.51 19.92 -1.15
N LEU A 357 -24.65 19.28 0.01
CA LEU A 357 -25.94 19.21 0.73
C LEU A 357 -26.36 20.55 1.34
N LEU A 358 -25.39 21.38 1.74
CA LEU A 358 -25.65 22.69 2.36
C LEU A 358 -25.89 23.79 1.32
N ASP A 359 -25.01 23.89 0.33
CA ASP A 359 -24.99 24.98 -0.65
C ASP A 359 -25.76 24.63 -1.94
N GLY A 360 -26.15 23.36 -2.12
CA GLY A 360 -26.76 22.88 -3.36
C GLY A 360 -25.79 22.91 -4.56
N LEU A 361 -26.35 22.73 -5.77
CA LEU A 361 -25.61 22.80 -7.03
C LEU A 361 -25.39 24.24 -7.53
N ASP A 362 -25.95 25.23 -6.83
CA ASP A 362 -25.82 26.65 -7.16
C ASP A 362 -24.41 27.18 -6.88
N SER A 363 -23.64 26.50 -6.02
CA SER A 363 -22.25 26.84 -5.70
C SER A 363 -21.33 26.58 -6.90
N PRO A 364 -20.76 27.62 -7.55
CA PRO A 364 -19.92 27.42 -8.74
C PRO A 364 -18.59 26.72 -8.42
N ALA A 365 -18.17 26.72 -7.15
CA ALA A 365 -16.97 26.01 -6.70
C ALA A 365 -17.20 24.49 -6.68
N ILE A 366 -18.31 24.05 -6.08
CA ILE A 366 -18.67 22.62 -5.98
C ILE A 366 -18.97 22.05 -7.36
N LEU A 367 -19.73 22.77 -8.18
CA LEU A 367 -20.05 22.32 -9.54
C LEU A 367 -18.78 22.15 -10.40
N ARG A 368 -17.80 23.07 -10.28
CA ARG A 368 -16.50 22.93 -10.96
C ARG A 368 -15.71 21.72 -10.45
N GLU A 369 -15.74 21.45 -9.14
CA GLU A 369 -15.08 20.27 -8.57
C GLU A 369 -15.72 18.98 -9.10
N ILE A 370 -17.05 18.86 -9.09
CA ILE A 370 -17.78 17.70 -9.62
C ILE A 370 -17.42 17.47 -11.09
N LYS A 371 -17.49 18.52 -11.92
CA LYS A 371 -17.14 18.40 -13.35
C LYS A 371 -15.69 18.00 -13.59
N SER A 372 -14.76 18.48 -12.76
CA SER A 372 -13.36 18.05 -12.81
C SER A 372 -13.21 16.56 -12.47
N LEU A 373 -13.90 16.10 -11.43
CA LEU A 373 -13.87 14.71 -11.00
C LEU A 373 -14.56 13.78 -12.01
N GLN A 374 -15.65 14.21 -12.66
CA GLN A 374 -16.27 13.47 -13.77
C GLN A 374 -15.27 13.26 -14.91
N LYS A 375 -14.57 14.32 -15.34
CA LYS A 375 -13.52 14.23 -16.37
C LYS A 375 -12.40 13.27 -15.96
N GLN A 376 -11.97 13.33 -14.70
CA GLN A 376 -10.95 12.41 -14.17
C GLN A 376 -11.44 10.95 -14.15
N GLU A 377 -12.69 10.70 -13.77
CA GLU A 377 -13.25 9.35 -13.75
C GLU A 377 -13.34 8.78 -15.17
N VAL A 378 -13.77 9.58 -16.15
CA VAL A 378 -13.77 9.19 -17.58
C VAL A 378 -12.35 8.94 -18.09
N ALA A 379 -11.40 9.84 -17.80
CA ALA A 379 -10.00 9.65 -18.18
C ALA A 379 -9.42 8.34 -17.60
N SER A 380 -9.88 7.94 -16.41
CA SER A 380 -9.43 6.73 -15.75
C SER A 380 -9.86 5.42 -16.44
N PHE A 381 -10.72 5.46 -17.46
CA PHE A 381 -11.01 4.33 -18.35
C PHE A 381 -9.90 4.05 -19.34
N TYR A 382 -8.95 4.97 -19.51
CA TYR A 382 -7.78 4.77 -20.36
C TYR A 382 -6.57 4.40 -19.50
N LYS A 383 -5.79 3.43 -19.96
CA LYS A 383 -4.58 2.98 -19.27
C LYS A 383 -3.38 3.80 -19.73
N ASP A 384 -2.59 4.29 -18.77
CA ASP A 384 -1.37 5.07 -19.01
C ASP A 384 -1.62 6.34 -19.85
N ASP A 385 -2.79 6.97 -19.67
CA ASP A 385 -3.32 8.09 -20.49
C ASP A 385 -3.33 7.83 -22.00
N ASN A 386 -3.26 6.56 -22.39
CA ASN A 386 -3.31 6.15 -23.78
C ASN A 386 -4.76 5.86 -24.16
N GLN A 387 -5.37 6.75 -24.93
CA GLN A 387 -6.74 6.62 -25.42
C GLN A 387 -6.98 5.34 -26.22
N LYS A 388 -5.94 4.68 -26.73
CA LYS A 388 -6.04 3.39 -27.43
C LYS A 388 -6.10 2.18 -26.49
N LYS A 389 -5.89 2.37 -25.18
CA LYS A 389 -5.85 1.29 -24.19
C LYS A 389 -6.98 1.45 -23.19
N GLU A 390 -8.19 1.12 -23.64
CA GLU A 390 -9.38 1.12 -22.79
C GLU A 390 -9.32 0.01 -21.73
N ARG A 391 -9.91 0.29 -20.57
CA ARG A 391 -10.15 -0.68 -19.51
C ARG A 391 -11.54 -0.48 -18.92
N VAL A 392 -12.17 -1.59 -18.54
CA VAL A 392 -13.38 -1.58 -17.74
C VAL A 392 -13.04 -1.13 -16.32
N ARG A 393 -13.77 -0.12 -15.85
CA ARG A 393 -13.66 0.41 -14.50
C ARG A 393 -15.00 1.00 -14.05
N MET A 394 -16.01 0.15 -13.86
CA MET A 394 -17.33 0.60 -13.42
C MET A 394 -17.61 0.24 -11.96
N LEU A 395 -18.13 1.19 -11.20
CA LEU A 395 -18.54 0.98 -9.81
C LEU A 395 -19.85 0.20 -9.76
N VAL A 396 -19.95 -0.77 -8.86
CA VAL A 396 -21.20 -1.48 -8.59
C VAL A 396 -21.72 -1.05 -7.22
N HIS A 397 -22.85 -0.35 -7.17
CA HIS A 397 -23.41 0.23 -5.93
C HIS A 397 -23.67 -0.83 -4.84
N LYS A 398 -24.16 -2.00 -5.26
CA LYS A 398 -24.40 -3.18 -4.40
C LYS A 398 -23.13 -4.04 -4.21
N SER A 399 -21.95 -3.43 -4.19
CA SER A 399 -20.69 -4.14 -3.97
C SER A 399 -19.81 -3.44 -2.94
N ARG A 400 -18.89 -4.18 -2.32
CA ARG A 400 -17.89 -3.63 -1.40
C ARG A 400 -16.54 -4.29 -1.62
N ARG A 401 -15.47 -3.53 -1.44
CA ARG A 401 -14.10 -4.03 -1.37
C ARG A 401 -13.72 -4.18 0.09
N LEU A 402 -13.62 -5.42 0.56
CA LEU A 402 -13.46 -5.76 1.97
C LEU A 402 -12.14 -6.50 2.23
N PHE A 403 -11.69 -6.49 3.49
CA PHE A 403 -10.63 -7.39 3.94
C PHE A 403 -11.25 -8.75 4.26
N GLY A 404 -10.72 -9.81 3.66
CA GLY A 404 -11.01 -11.17 4.09
C GLY A 404 -10.27 -11.48 5.39
N VAL A 405 -10.98 -11.99 6.39
CA VAL A 405 -10.46 -12.43 7.68
C VAL A 405 -11.06 -13.79 8.02
N CYS A 406 -10.37 -14.57 8.85
CA CYS A 406 -10.89 -15.86 9.31
C CYS A 406 -12.01 -15.64 10.35
N ASP A 407 -12.82 -16.69 10.57
CA ASP A 407 -13.72 -16.75 11.72
C ASP A 407 -12.98 -17.38 12.92
N PRO A 408 -12.51 -16.58 13.91
CA PRO A 408 -11.80 -17.13 15.05
C PRO A 408 -12.70 -17.93 16.00
N PHE A 409 -14.03 -17.75 15.92
CA PHE A 409 -14.99 -18.39 16.79
C PHE A 409 -15.56 -19.71 16.23
N ARG A 410 -15.28 -20.02 14.95
CA ARG A 410 -15.75 -21.23 14.26
C ARG A 410 -17.28 -21.41 14.32
N VAL A 411 -18.01 -20.32 14.14
CA VAL A 411 -19.48 -20.27 14.13
C VAL A 411 -20.07 -20.32 12.72
N LEU A 412 -19.28 -19.99 11.69
CA LEU A 412 -19.72 -20.05 10.29
C LEU A 412 -19.54 -21.45 9.69
N ARG A 413 -20.55 -21.91 8.93
CA ARG A 413 -20.49 -23.15 8.15
C ARG A 413 -19.91 -22.89 6.76
N GLU A 414 -19.56 -23.96 6.04
CA GLU A 414 -19.20 -23.86 4.62
C GLU A 414 -20.32 -23.17 3.82
N GLY A 415 -19.93 -22.30 2.88
CA GLY A 415 -20.85 -21.46 2.11
C GLY A 415 -21.40 -20.25 2.87
N GLN A 416 -21.11 -20.07 4.16
CA GLN A 416 -21.55 -18.92 4.94
C GLN A 416 -20.45 -17.88 5.12
N VAL A 417 -20.85 -16.61 5.08
CA VAL A 417 -19.96 -15.47 5.35
C VAL A 417 -20.62 -14.47 6.29
N HIS A 418 -19.80 -13.82 7.12
CA HIS A 418 -20.24 -12.67 7.91
C HIS A 418 -19.74 -11.37 7.26
N VAL A 419 -20.67 -10.51 6.84
CA VAL A 419 -20.35 -9.25 6.18
C VAL A 419 -20.93 -8.08 6.95
N ARG A 420 -20.04 -7.24 7.48
CA ARG A 420 -20.39 -5.99 8.16
C ARG A 420 -19.87 -4.79 7.37
N ILE A 421 -20.76 -3.90 6.98
CA ILE A 421 -20.45 -2.75 6.10
C ILE A 421 -21.10 -1.48 6.62
N THR A 422 -20.54 -0.33 6.26
CA THR A 422 -21.21 0.95 6.51
C THR A 422 -22.24 1.22 5.41
N THR A 423 -23.44 1.59 5.82
CA THR A 423 -24.58 1.95 4.97
C THR A 423 -24.96 3.41 5.22
N SER A 424 -25.44 4.09 4.17
CA SER A 424 -25.64 5.54 4.17
C SER A 424 -26.59 6.06 5.26
N ARG A 425 -27.59 5.26 5.65
CA ARG A 425 -28.61 5.65 6.63
C ARG A 425 -28.36 5.13 8.05
N ASN A 426 -27.83 3.92 8.19
CA ASN A 426 -27.80 3.21 9.49
C ASN A 426 -26.37 3.03 10.04
N GLY A 427 -25.36 3.62 9.40
CA GLY A 427 -23.98 3.38 9.76
C GLY A 427 -23.60 1.91 9.57
N ALA A 428 -22.85 1.33 10.51
CA ALA A 428 -22.35 -0.04 10.40
C ALA A 428 -23.48 -1.08 10.59
N ALA A 429 -23.83 -1.77 9.50
CA ALA A 429 -24.87 -2.80 9.47
C ALA A 429 -24.29 -4.17 9.07
N THR A 430 -24.95 -5.23 9.51
CA THR A 430 -24.65 -6.62 9.09
C THR A 430 -25.63 -7.03 8.01
N ILE A 431 -25.10 -7.56 6.90
CA ILE A 431 -25.93 -8.09 5.81
C ILE A 431 -26.42 -9.48 6.20
N LYS A 432 -27.71 -9.76 5.99
CA LYS A 432 -28.36 -11.02 6.37
C LYS A 432 -29.27 -11.50 5.25
N GLY A 433 -29.34 -12.83 5.08
CA GLY A 433 -30.31 -13.50 4.18
C GLY A 433 -30.14 -13.16 2.70
N LEU A 434 -28.90 -12.90 2.26
CA LEU A 434 -28.59 -12.54 0.88
C LEU A 434 -27.44 -13.41 0.37
N ASP A 435 -27.58 -13.87 -0.86
CA ASP A 435 -26.49 -14.49 -1.60
C ASP A 435 -25.51 -13.41 -2.04
N VAL A 436 -24.22 -13.72 -1.87
CA VAL A 436 -23.13 -12.80 -2.20
C VAL A 436 -22.10 -13.50 -3.05
N THR A 437 -21.58 -12.80 -4.05
CA THR A 437 -20.43 -13.24 -4.83
C THR A 437 -19.18 -12.62 -4.23
N VAL A 438 -18.17 -13.45 -3.95
CA VAL A 438 -16.86 -13.02 -3.46
C VAL A 438 -15.86 -13.29 -4.57
N VAL A 439 -15.05 -12.29 -4.91
CA VAL A 439 -13.99 -12.42 -5.94
C VAL A 439 -12.71 -11.79 -5.40
N ARG A 440 -11.57 -12.44 -5.63
CA ARG A 440 -10.26 -11.89 -5.28
C ARG A 440 -9.46 -11.53 -6.52
N ASN A 441 -9.06 -10.27 -6.64
CA ASN A 441 -8.17 -9.83 -7.72
C ASN A 441 -6.70 -10.19 -7.43
N PRO A 442 -5.92 -10.64 -8.45
CA PRO A 442 -6.39 -10.97 -9.80
C PRO A 442 -7.16 -12.29 -9.84
N CYS A 443 -8.29 -12.32 -10.56
CA CYS A 443 -9.14 -13.50 -10.70
C CYS A 443 -9.02 -14.06 -12.12
N LEU A 444 -8.21 -15.10 -12.28
CA LEU A 444 -7.89 -15.70 -13.59
C LEU A 444 -8.47 -17.10 -13.77
N HIS A 445 -9.05 -17.68 -12.72
CA HIS A 445 -9.63 -19.02 -12.74
C HIS A 445 -11.08 -18.98 -12.23
N PRO A 446 -12.03 -19.75 -12.82
CA PRO A 446 -13.43 -19.82 -12.37
C PRO A 446 -13.65 -20.15 -10.89
N GLY A 447 -12.69 -20.81 -10.26
CA GLY A 447 -12.72 -21.15 -8.83
C GLY A 447 -12.15 -20.08 -7.87
N GLN A 448 -11.89 -18.83 -8.32
CA GLN A 448 -11.25 -17.76 -7.52
C GLN A 448 -12.18 -16.61 -7.11
#